data_AF-A0A2I0TS11-F1
#
_entry.id   AF-A0A2I0TS11-F1
#
_cell.length_a   1.000
_cell.length_b   1.000
_cell.length_c   1.000
_cell.angle_alpha   90.00
_cell.angle_beta   90.00
_cell.angle_gamma   90.00
#
_symmetry.space_group_name_H-M   'P 1'
#
loop_
_entity.id
_entity.type
_entity.pdbx_description
1 polymer ?
#
loop_
_entity_poly.entity_id
_entity_poly.type
_entity_poly.pdbx_seq_one_letter_code
_entity_poly.pdbx_strand_id
1 'polypeptide(L)'
;MFDYDKSKDSGLPSQGLSFKYGDILHVINASDDEWWQARRVTLEGDSEEMGVIPSKRRVERKERARLKTVKFNAKPGVIDAKGVPVESKGKQSFNDKRKKNFIFSRKFPFYKSKEQSEQETSDPEQHVSSNASDSESSYNTTRPKRDYEVDGRDYHFVISREQMEKDIQEHKFIEAGQYNDNLYGTSVQSVRFVAERGKHCILDVSGNAIKRLQVAQLYPIAIFIKPKSWEPLMEMNKRLTEEQAKKTYDRAIKLEQEFGEYFTVALSSVNLGLIQLTFAVKNEFIITRSGNE
;
A
#
# COMPACT_ATOMS: atom_id res chain seq x y z
N MET A 1 7.07 -0.88 -10.19
CA MET A 1 8.16 -1.74 -9.68
C MET A 1 7.78 -3.21 -9.91
N PHE A 2 8.74 -4.12 -10.14
CA PHE A 2 8.47 -5.52 -10.53
C PHE A 2 9.68 -6.44 -10.28
N ASP A 3 9.48 -7.76 -10.28
CA ASP A 3 10.55 -8.76 -10.29
C ASP A 3 11.06 -9.01 -11.70
N TYR A 4 12.39 -9.08 -11.87
CA TYR A 4 13.02 -9.40 -13.16
C TYR A 4 13.91 -10.63 -13.06
N ASP A 5 13.65 -11.60 -13.94
CA ASP A 5 14.42 -12.84 -14.06
C ASP A 5 15.02 -12.91 -15.47
N LYS A 6 16.35 -12.73 -15.54
CA LYS A 6 17.10 -12.72 -16.80
C LYS A 6 16.95 -14.02 -17.60
N SER A 7 16.72 -15.15 -16.93
CA SER A 7 16.57 -16.46 -17.60
C SER A 7 15.30 -16.53 -18.47
N LYS A 8 14.33 -15.64 -18.23
CA LYS A 8 13.06 -15.57 -18.97
C LYS A 8 13.11 -14.58 -20.15
N ASP A 9 14.24 -13.91 -20.39
CA ASP A 9 14.41 -12.96 -21.48
C ASP A 9 15.53 -13.43 -22.42
N SER A 10 15.16 -13.97 -23.58
CA SER A 10 16.10 -14.46 -24.57
C SER A 10 16.74 -13.37 -25.44
N GLY A 11 16.31 -12.11 -25.30
CA GLY A 11 16.76 -10.99 -26.14
C GLY A 11 17.83 -10.11 -25.50
N LEU A 12 18.61 -10.65 -24.57
CA LEU A 12 19.60 -9.89 -23.80
C LEU A 12 20.85 -9.56 -24.66
N PRO A 13 21.30 -8.30 -24.70
CA PRO A 13 22.51 -7.91 -25.45
C PRO A 13 23.81 -8.36 -24.76
N SER A 14 23.77 -8.64 -23.46
CA SER A 14 24.90 -9.09 -22.65
C SER A 14 24.41 -9.81 -21.39
N GLN A 15 25.30 -10.10 -20.42
CA GLN A 15 24.92 -10.68 -19.15
C GLN A 15 23.81 -9.87 -18.46
N GLY A 16 22.62 -10.47 -18.34
CA GLY A 16 21.51 -9.85 -17.62
C GLY A 16 21.76 -9.80 -16.12
N LEU A 17 21.13 -8.82 -15.47
CA LEU A 17 21.09 -8.69 -14.02
C LEU A 17 19.66 -8.96 -13.53
N SER A 18 19.46 -10.08 -12.83
CA SER A 18 18.17 -10.38 -12.19
C SER A 18 18.01 -9.54 -10.92
N PHE A 19 16.78 -9.13 -10.62
CA PHE A 19 16.47 -8.37 -9.41
C PHE A 19 15.05 -8.66 -8.91
N LYS A 20 14.81 -8.37 -7.65
CA LYS A 20 13.51 -8.50 -6.99
C LYS A 20 12.90 -7.14 -6.71
N TYR A 21 11.58 -7.13 -6.51
CA TYR A 21 10.86 -5.96 -6.03
C TYR A 21 11.52 -5.44 -4.74
N GLY A 22 11.83 -4.15 -4.71
CA GLY A 22 12.49 -3.49 -3.58
C GLY A 22 14.03 -3.47 -3.65
N ASP A 23 14.66 -4.22 -4.57
CA ASP A 23 16.10 -4.07 -4.82
C ASP A 23 16.41 -2.65 -5.30
N ILE A 24 17.49 -2.06 -4.77
CA ILE A 24 18.03 -0.79 -5.24
C ILE A 24 19.10 -1.08 -6.28
N LEU A 25 18.99 -0.42 -7.43
CA LEU A 25 19.90 -0.60 -8.56
C LEU A 25 20.62 0.72 -8.85
N HIS A 26 21.94 0.67 -8.88
CA HIS A 26 22.76 1.78 -9.36
C HIS A 26 22.87 1.66 -10.88
N VAL A 27 22.19 2.56 -11.59
CA VAL A 27 22.25 2.64 -13.06
C VAL A 27 23.53 3.38 -13.47
N ILE A 28 24.43 2.67 -14.15
CA ILE A 28 25.74 3.16 -14.59
C ILE A 28 25.63 3.79 -15.97
N ASN A 29 24.86 3.17 -16.86
CA ASN A 29 24.62 3.70 -18.19
C ASN A 29 23.16 3.49 -18.62
N ALA A 30 22.50 4.59 -18.97
CA ALA A 30 21.11 4.62 -19.42
C ALA A 30 20.96 5.22 -20.85
N SER A 31 22.06 5.29 -21.63
CA SER A 31 22.06 5.87 -22.96
C SER A 31 21.29 5.03 -23.99
N ASP A 32 21.24 3.72 -23.79
CA ASP A 32 20.48 2.82 -24.65
C ASP A 32 19.00 2.81 -24.25
N ASP A 33 18.19 2.73 -25.28
CA ASP A 33 16.78 2.99 -25.31
C ASP A 33 15.94 1.76 -24.90
N GLU A 34 16.58 0.59 -24.85
CA GLU A 34 16.03 -0.72 -24.53
C GLU A 34 16.68 -1.38 -23.31
N TRP A 35 17.98 -1.20 -23.10
CA TRP A 35 18.76 -1.89 -22.07
C TRP A 35 19.68 -0.95 -21.32
N TRP A 36 19.62 -0.96 -19.99
CA TRP A 36 20.48 -0.16 -19.14
C TRP A 36 21.52 -1.03 -18.44
N GLN A 37 22.73 -0.50 -18.25
CA GLN A 37 23.76 -1.15 -17.44
C GLN A 37 23.59 -0.74 -16.00
N ALA A 38 23.53 -1.72 -15.09
CA ALA A 38 23.35 -1.48 -13.68
C ALA A 38 24.10 -2.52 -12.84
N ARG A 39 24.17 -2.23 -11.54
CA ARG A 39 24.57 -3.18 -10.49
C ARG A 39 23.64 -3.05 -9.29
N ARG A 40 23.55 -4.10 -8.48
CA ARG A 40 22.73 -4.10 -7.25
C ARG A 40 23.45 -3.33 -6.15
N VAL A 41 22.71 -2.57 -5.37
CA VAL A 41 23.20 -1.93 -4.15
C VAL A 41 22.80 -2.81 -2.97
N THR A 42 23.78 -3.21 -2.16
CA THR A 42 23.59 -3.94 -0.90
C THR A 42 23.84 -3.00 0.28
N LEU A 43 23.61 -3.48 1.50
CA LEU A 43 23.87 -2.71 2.72
C LEU A 43 25.37 -2.38 2.90
N GLU A 44 26.25 -3.18 2.30
CA GLU A 44 27.71 -3.01 2.37
C GLU A 44 28.25 -2.13 1.23
N GLY A 45 27.38 -1.70 0.31
CA GLY A 45 27.73 -0.86 -0.84
C GLY A 45 27.30 -1.47 -2.18
N ASP A 46 27.92 -1.02 -3.26
CA ASP A 46 27.59 -1.53 -4.59
C ASP A 46 28.17 -2.94 -4.80
N SER A 47 27.35 -3.87 -5.29
CA SER A 47 27.81 -5.19 -5.72
C SER A 47 28.79 -5.09 -6.89
N GLU A 48 29.80 -5.96 -6.92
CA GLU A 48 30.69 -6.12 -8.07
C GLU A 48 29.97 -6.69 -9.31
N GLU A 49 28.81 -7.33 -9.13
CA GLU A 49 28.04 -7.90 -10.24
C GLU A 49 27.36 -6.80 -11.07
N MET A 50 27.92 -6.54 -12.26
CA MET A 50 27.32 -5.71 -13.28
C MET A 50 26.53 -6.54 -14.29
N GLY A 51 25.43 -5.99 -14.79
CA GLY A 51 24.69 -6.58 -15.90
C GLY A 51 23.66 -5.63 -16.50
N VAL A 52 22.96 -6.11 -17.52
CA VAL A 52 21.91 -5.33 -18.19
C VAL A 52 20.55 -5.59 -17.57
N ILE A 53 19.78 -4.50 -17.42
CA ILE A 53 18.38 -4.49 -17.00
C ILE A 53 17.53 -3.85 -18.09
N PRO A 54 16.25 -4.22 -18.25
CA PRO A 54 15.39 -3.60 -19.25
C PRO A 54 15.14 -2.12 -18.91
N SER A 55 15.20 -1.25 -19.90
CA SER A 55 14.90 0.17 -19.73
C SER A 55 13.44 0.38 -19.30
N LYS A 56 13.15 1.49 -18.62
CA LYS A 56 11.77 1.88 -18.27
C LYS A 56 10.83 1.79 -19.48
N ARG A 57 11.29 2.31 -20.62
CA ARG A 57 10.51 2.34 -21.88
C ARG A 57 10.21 0.94 -22.41
N ARG A 58 11.18 0.02 -22.34
CA ARG A 58 11.01 -1.39 -22.75
C ARG A 58 9.96 -2.09 -21.88
N VAL A 59 10.04 -1.93 -20.57
CA VAL A 59 9.09 -2.54 -19.61
C VAL A 59 7.68 -2.01 -19.82
N GLU A 60 7.49 -0.69 -19.89
CA GLU A 60 6.18 -0.08 -20.11
C GLU A 60 5.54 -0.51 -21.44
N ARG A 61 6.34 -0.67 -22.49
CA ARG A 61 5.86 -1.16 -23.79
C ARG A 61 5.35 -2.60 -23.69
N LYS A 62 6.09 -3.47 -22.99
CA LYS A 62 5.73 -4.88 -22.77
C LYS A 62 4.44 -5.01 -21.94
N GLU A 63 4.32 -4.25 -20.85
CA GLU A 63 3.11 -4.24 -20.02
C GLU A 63 1.90 -3.69 -20.78
N ARG A 64 2.07 -2.61 -21.54
CA ARG A 64 1.01 -2.03 -22.38
C ARG A 64 0.53 -3.00 -23.46
N ALA A 65 1.43 -3.79 -24.05
CA ALA A 65 1.06 -4.83 -25.00
C ALA A 65 0.27 -5.95 -24.31
N ARG A 66 0.71 -6.40 -23.13
CA ARG A 66 0.02 -7.42 -22.33
C ARG A 66 -1.41 -7.00 -21.95
N LEU A 67 -1.60 -5.73 -21.58
CA LEU A 67 -2.93 -5.18 -21.26
C LEU A 67 -3.82 -4.99 -22.50
N LYS A 68 -3.24 -4.82 -23.69
CA LYS A 68 -3.97 -4.76 -24.97
C LYS A 68 -4.37 -6.14 -25.48
N THR A 69 -3.66 -7.19 -25.09
CA THR A 69 -4.02 -8.57 -25.39
C THR A 69 -5.18 -8.99 -24.48
N VAL A 70 -6.40 -8.54 -24.78
CA VAL A 70 -7.61 -9.01 -24.14
C VAL A 70 -8.71 -9.31 -25.16
N LYS A 71 -9.21 -10.55 -25.05
CA LYS A 71 -10.54 -11.05 -25.42
C LYS A 71 -10.85 -11.14 -26.92
N PHE A 72 -10.59 -12.32 -27.48
CA PHE A 72 -11.44 -12.83 -28.57
C PHE A 72 -12.87 -12.92 -28.04
N ASN A 73 -13.71 -11.92 -28.34
CA ASN A 73 -15.14 -12.13 -28.35
C ASN A 73 -15.43 -13.11 -29.50
N ALA A 74 -15.37 -14.41 -29.21
CA ALA A 74 -16.03 -15.41 -30.02
C ALA A 74 -17.53 -15.16 -29.88
N LYS A 75 -18.10 -14.33 -30.75
CA LYS A 75 -19.51 -14.45 -31.12
C LYS A 75 -19.55 -15.41 -32.30
N PRO A 76 -20.07 -16.64 -32.16
CA PRO A 76 -20.48 -17.40 -33.33
C PRO A 76 -21.48 -16.53 -34.09
N GLY A 77 -21.21 -16.28 -35.37
CA GLY A 77 -22.15 -15.57 -36.23
C GLY A 77 -23.45 -16.36 -36.27
N VAL A 78 -24.53 -15.77 -35.76
CA VAL A 78 -25.88 -16.23 -36.07
C VAL A 78 -26.20 -15.63 -37.43
N ILE A 79 -26.14 -16.48 -38.45
CA ILE A 79 -26.69 -16.22 -39.78
C ILE A 79 -28.22 -16.21 -39.67
N ASP A 80 -28.86 -15.13 -40.11
CA ASP A 80 -30.28 -15.13 -40.41
C ASP A 80 -30.49 -15.46 -41.90
N ALA A 81 -31.63 -16.10 -42.22
CA ALA A 81 -31.90 -16.71 -43.51
C ALA A 81 -32.23 -15.73 -44.65
N LYS A 82 -31.75 -14.47 -44.61
CA LYS A 82 -32.06 -13.45 -45.63
C LYS A 82 -30.92 -12.53 -46.07
N GLY A 83 -29.67 -12.80 -45.68
CA GLY A 83 -28.50 -12.30 -46.43
C GLY A 83 -28.37 -10.78 -46.62
N VAL A 84 -28.66 -9.97 -45.59
CA VAL A 84 -28.44 -8.52 -45.63
C VAL A 84 -27.54 -8.06 -44.47
N PRO A 85 -26.45 -7.30 -44.70
CA PRO A 85 -25.60 -6.79 -43.62
C PRO A 85 -26.31 -5.67 -42.84
N VAL A 86 -26.36 -5.77 -41.51
CA VAL A 86 -26.80 -4.67 -40.63
C VAL A 86 -25.61 -3.76 -40.31
N GLU A 87 -25.67 -2.52 -40.80
CA GLU A 87 -24.70 -1.47 -40.50
C GLU A 87 -24.65 -1.13 -39.00
N SER A 88 -23.47 -1.29 -38.38
CA SER A 88 -23.21 -0.78 -37.04
C SER A 88 -22.84 0.71 -37.12
N LYS A 89 -23.77 1.58 -36.73
CA LYS A 89 -23.53 3.03 -36.54
C LYS A 89 -22.40 3.25 -35.53
N GLY A 90 -21.41 4.03 -35.93
CA GLY A 90 -20.28 4.42 -35.11
C GLY A 90 -20.56 5.54 -34.10
N LYS A 91 -19.57 5.68 -33.21
CA LYS A 91 -19.20 6.82 -32.35
C LYS A 91 -20.00 7.00 -31.05
N GLN A 92 -19.28 6.96 -29.92
CA GLN A 92 -19.05 8.19 -29.15
C GLN A 92 -17.81 8.07 -28.24
N SER A 93 -16.92 9.06 -28.42
CA SER A 93 -15.79 9.41 -27.57
C SER A 93 -16.32 10.06 -26.29
N PHE A 94 -16.07 9.47 -25.12
CA PHE A 94 -16.35 10.11 -23.84
C PHE A 94 -15.16 10.97 -23.42
N ASN A 95 -15.22 12.24 -23.78
CA ASN A 95 -14.46 13.28 -23.11
C ASN A 95 -15.46 14.38 -22.75
N ASP A 96 -16.06 14.29 -21.57
CA ASP A 96 -17.05 15.25 -21.10
C ASP A 96 -16.63 15.78 -19.73
N LYS A 97 -15.92 16.92 -19.77
CA LYS A 97 -15.58 17.76 -18.63
C LYS A 97 -16.87 18.35 -18.07
N ARG A 98 -17.44 17.75 -17.03
CA ARG A 98 -18.50 18.39 -16.22
C ARG A 98 -17.90 18.95 -14.94
N LYS A 99 -17.70 20.28 -14.95
CA LYS A 99 -17.70 21.12 -13.76
C LYS A 99 -18.98 20.84 -12.98
N LYS A 100 -18.87 20.34 -11.75
CA LYS A 100 -19.97 20.34 -10.78
C LYS A 100 -19.57 21.21 -9.61
N ASN A 101 -20.41 22.22 -9.36
CA ASN A 101 -20.30 23.15 -8.27
C ASN A 101 -20.36 22.42 -6.93
N PHE A 102 -19.39 22.73 -6.08
CA PHE A 102 -19.38 22.46 -4.66
C PHE A 102 -20.55 23.19 -3.98
N ILE A 103 -21.25 22.53 -3.05
CA ILE A 103 -21.62 23.05 -1.72
C ILE A 103 -22.30 21.93 -0.90
N PHE A 104 -21.65 21.61 0.23
CA PHE A 104 -22.13 21.12 1.53
C PHE A 104 -22.82 19.74 1.71
N SER A 105 -21.96 18.71 1.82
CA SER A 105 -21.95 17.78 2.97
C SER A 105 -20.57 17.15 2.98
N ARG A 106 -19.63 17.75 3.74
CA ARG A 106 -18.23 17.28 3.78
C ARG A 106 -18.15 16.02 4.66
N LYS A 107 -18.61 14.89 4.14
CA LYS A 107 -18.09 13.59 4.60
C LYS A 107 -16.63 13.52 4.16
N PHE A 108 -15.72 13.40 5.12
CA PHE A 108 -14.29 13.42 4.85
C PHE A 108 -13.92 12.27 3.88
N PRO A 109 -13.06 12.48 2.87
CA PRO A 109 -12.73 11.46 1.88
C PRO A 109 -12.16 10.14 2.43
N PHE A 110 -11.77 10.12 3.70
CA PHE A 110 -11.16 8.98 4.41
C PHE A 110 -11.97 8.57 5.65
N TYR A 111 -13.19 9.08 5.79
CA TYR A 111 -14.11 8.74 6.86
C TYR A 111 -14.64 7.33 6.65
N LYS A 112 -14.06 6.32 7.31
CA LYS A 112 -14.71 5.01 7.44
C LYS A 112 -15.80 5.12 8.50
N SER A 113 -17.06 5.14 8.10
CA SER A 113 -18.15 4.77 9.00
C SER A 113 -18.26 3.24 8.99
N LYS A 114 -17.85 2.59 10.09
CA LYS A 114 -18.17 1.17 10.30
C LYS A 114 -19.61 1.13 10.82
N GLU A 115 -20.60 1.19 9.94
CA GLU A 115 -22.00 0.96 10.32
C GLU A 115 -22.33 -0.54 10.22
N GLN A 116 -22.81 -1.06 11.36
CA GLN A 116 -23.55 -2.31 11.60
C GLN A 116 -23.15 -3.55 10.78
N SER A 117 -22.24 -4.35 11.33
CA SER A 117 -22.34 -5.81 11.26
C SER A 117 -22.90 -6.31 12.58
N GLU A 118 -24.05 -6.96 12.50
CA GLU A 118 -24.83 -7.51 13.60
C GLU A 118 -23.98 -8.45 14.48
N GLN A 119 -24.04 -8.19 15.78
CA GLN A 119 -24.08 -9.19 16.85
C GLN A 119 -23.00 -10.29 16.80
N GLU A 120 -21.76 -9.92 17.14
CA GLU A 120 -20.83 -10.86 17.76
C GLU A 120 -20.34 -10.30 19.09
N THR A 121 -20.15 -11.24 20.01
CA THR A 121 -20.07 -11.04 21.45
C THR A 121 -18.73 -10.41 21.84
N SER A 122 -18.78 -9.53 22.84
CA SER A 122 -17.68 -9.08 23.69
C SER A 122 -16.28 -9.60 23.37
N ASP A 123 -15.53 -8.85 22.56
CA ASP A 123 -14.12 -8.57 22.81
C ASP A 123 -13.77 -7.28 22.05
N PRO A 124 -13.40 -6.16 22.72
CA PRO A 124 -12.85 -5.03 21.99
C PRO A 124 -11.57 -5.51 21.32
N GLU A 125 -11.52 -5.49 19.98
CA GLU A 125 -10.32 -5.74 19.18
C GLU A 125 -9.12 -5.09 19.90
N GLN A 126 -8.28 -5.92 20.52
CA GLN A 126 -7.01 -5.48 21.07
C GLN A 126 -6.21 -4.94 19.88
N HIS A 127 -6.22 -3.62 19.71
CA HIS A 127 -5.18 -2.95 18.96
C HIS A 127 -3.87 -3.44 19.56
N VAL A 128 -3.16 -4.27 18.81
CA VAL A 128 -1.92 -4.87 19.26
C VAL A 128 -0.93 -3.71 19.42
N SER A 129 -0.83 -3.16 20.63
CA SER A 129 0.26 -2.30 21.02
C SER A 129 1.49 -3.20 21.01
N SER A 130 2.14 -3.28 19.86
CA SER A 130 3.40 -3.99 19.76
C SER A 130 4.40 -3.27 20.66
N ASN A 131 4.76 -3.97 21.73
CA ASN A 131 5.57 -3.52 22.85
C ASN A 131 6.83 -2.78 22.39
N ALA A 132 6.89 -1.49 22.72
CA ALA A 132 8.14 -0.80 23.03
C ALA A 132 7.94 -0.20 24.43
N SER A 133 8.80 -0.58 25.37
CA SER A 133 8.61 -0.49 26.82
C SER A 133 8.58 0.92 27.44
N ASP A 134 8.23 1.96 26.68
CA ASP A 134 7.90 3.30 27.19
C ASP A 134 6.60 3.74 26.49
N SER A 135 5.47 3.38 27.10
CA SER A 135 4.15 3.29 26.47
C SER A 135 3.50 4.66 26.24
N GLU A 136 3.92 5.37 25.19
CA GLU A 136 3.20 6.54 24.69
C GLU A 136 2.36 6.14 23.47
N SER A 137 1.05 6.35 23.54
CA SER A 137 0.11 5.91 22.50
C SER A 137 0.26 6.74 21.24
N SER A 138 0.33 6.09 20.07
CA SER A 138 0.24 6.82 18.80
C SER A 138 -1.18 7.25 18.43
N TYR A 139 -2.19 6.85 19.23
CA TYR A 139 -3.60 6.96 18.91
C TYR A 139 -4.29 8.06 19.72
N ASN A 140 -5.14 8.83 19.06
CA ASN A 140 -5.94 9.91 19.62
C ASN A 140 -7.41 9.55 19.53
N THR A 141 -8.22 9.98 20.51
CA THR A 141 -9.67 9.77 20.45
C THR A 141 -10.45 10.90 21.12
N THR A 142 -11.65 11.21 20.61
CA THR A 142 -12.62 12.07 21.30
C THR A 142 -13.48 11.32 22.30
N ARG A 143 -13.33 9.99 22.40
CA ARG A 143 -14.08 9.20 23.36
C ARG A 143 -13.71 9.63 24.78
N PRO A 144 -14.67 9.78 25.71
CA PRO A 144 -14.36 9.97 27.11
C PRO A 144 -13.44 8.85 27.64
N LYS A 145 -12.40 9.26 28.35
CA LYS A 145 -11.49 8.35 29.04
C LYS A 145 -12.25 7.51 30.07
N ARG A 146 -12.03 6.21 30.12
CA ARG A 146 -12.55 5.32 31.18
C ARG A 146 -11.69 5.42 32.44
N ASP A 147 -12.21 4.94 33.55
CA ASP A 147 -11.54 5.06 34.86
C ASP A 147 -10.20 4.32 34.90
N TYR A 148 -10.11 3.17 34.22
CA TYR A 148 -8.89 2.35 34.15
C TYR A 148 -7.89 2.77 33.05
N GLU A 149 -8.28 3.72 32.19
CA GLU A 149 -7.44 4.22 31.10
C GLU A 149 -6.58 5.40 31.57
N VAL A 150 -5.36 5.49 31.06
CA VAL A 150 -4.40 6.55 31.35
C VAL A 150 -4.16 7.35 30.07
N ASP A 151 -4.35 8.67 30.17
CA ASP A 151 -4.10 9.60 29.06
C ASP A 151 -2.62 9.59 28.67
N GLY A 152 -2.36 9.62 27.36
CA GLY A 152 -1.03 9.46 26.78
C GLY A 152 -0.51 8.02 26.75
N ARG A 153 -1.06 7.08 27.54
CA ARG A 153 -0.67 5.66 27.52
C ARG A 153 -1.58 4.82 26.66
N ASP A 154 -2.89 4.90 26.91
CA ASP A 154 -3.90 4.13 26.21
C ASP A 154 -4.30 4.88 24.92
N TYR A 155 -4.70 6.14 25.08
CA TYR A 155 -4.95 7.10 24.00
C TYR A 155 -4.53 8.49 24.46
N HIS A 156 -4.32 9.39 23.51
CA HIS A 156 -4.45 10.83 23.75
C HIS A 156 -5.93 11.22 23.68
N PHE A 157 -6.52 11.56 24.82
CA PHE A 157 -7.95 11.88 24.92
C PHE A 157 -8.19 13.36 24.57
N VAL A 158 -8.79 13.59 23.41
CA VAL A 158 -9.09 14.93 22.88
C VAL A 158 -10.46 15.37 23.37
N ILE A 159 -10.50 16.42 24.19
CA ILE A 159 -11.74 16.89 24.83
C ILE A 159 -12.74 17.48 23.82
N SER A 160 -12.25 18.30 22.87
CA SER A 160 -13.12 18.93 21.86
C SER A 160 -13.11 18.13 20.57
N ARG A 161 -14.29 17.60 20.22
CA ARG A 161 -14.50 16.94 18.93
C ARG A 161 -14.25 17.91 17.77
N GLU A 162 -14.72 19.15 17.90
CA GLU A 162 -14.58 20.21 16.90
C GLU A 162 -13.11 20.50 16.61
N GLN A 163 -12.28 20.53 17.66
CA GLN A 163 -10.83 20.69 17.52
C GLN A 163 -10.20 19.51 16.77
N MET A 164 -10.57 18.26 17.11
CA MET A 164 -10.06 17.09 16.39
C MET A 164 -10.50 17.08 14.93
N GLU A 165 -11.74 17.50 14.62
CA GLU A 165 -12.22 17.64 13.24
C GLU A 165 -11.42 18.69 12.46
N LYS A 166 -11.07 19.81 13.11
CA LYS A 166 -10.19 20.83 12.52
C LYS A 166 -8.79 20.28 12.26
N ASP A 167 -8.21 19.57 13.22
CA ASP A 167 -6.88 18.97 13.09
C ASP A 167 -6.83 17.90 11.97
N ILE A 168 -7.92 17.15 11.80
CA ILE A 168 -8.12 16.23 10.68
C ILE A 168 -8.14 16.98 9.34
N GLN A 169 -8.81 18.14 9.26
CA GLN A 169 -8.84 18.98 8.05
C GLN A 169 -7.49 19.61 7.74
N GLU A 170 -6.70 19.93 8.76
CA GLU A 170 -5.35 20.48 8.65
C GLU A 170 -4.28 19.41 8.39
N HIS A 171 -4.68 18.18 8.03
CA HIS A 171 -3.79 17.07 7.72
C HIS A 171 -2.82 16.66 8.84
N LYS A 172 -3.20 16.88 10.11
CA LYS A 172 -2.39 16.48 11.27
C LYS A 172 -2.48 14.97 11.59
N PHE A 173 -3.31 14.23 10.86
CA PHE A 173 -3.54 12.79 11.04
C PHE A 173 -3.17 11.99 9.80
N ILE A 174 -2.36 10.94 9.99
CA ILE A 174 -2.03 9.99 8.91
C ILE A 174 -3.22 9.08 8.60
N GLU A 175 -4.06 8.81 9.58
CA GLU A 175 -5.33 8.10 9.43
C GLU A 175 -6.29 8.57 10.52
N ALA A 176 -7.58 8.67 10.19
CA ALA A 176 -8.63 8.97 11.14
C ALA A 176 -9.94 8.31 10.70
N GLY A 177 -10.78 7.94 11.66
CA GLY A 177 -12.07 7.30 11.45
C GLY A 177 -13.03 7.61 12.59
N GLN A 178 -14.30 7.19 12.42
CA GLN A 178 -15.31 7.31 13.45
C GLN A 178 -15.79 5.92 13.86
N TYR A 179 -15.92 5.71 15.17
CA TYR A 179 -16.50 4.51 15.75
C TYR A 179 -17.34 4.87 16.99
N ASN A 180 -18.58 4.37 17.05
CA ASN A 180 -19.55 4.70 18.11
C ASN A 180 -19.61 6.21 18.40
N ASP A 181 -19.76 7.02 17.35
CA ASP A 181 -19.81 8.49 17.40
C ASP A 181 -18.59 9.20 18.01
N ASN A 182 -17.48 8.47 18.20
CA ASN A 182 -16.21 9.03 18.63
C ASN A 182 -15.22 9.01 17.49
N LEU A 183 -14.42 10.07 17.37
CA LEU A 183 -13.34 10.14 16.42
C LEU A 183 -12.12 9.40 16.99
N TYR A 184 -11.40 8.74 16.10
CA TYR A 184 -10.13 8.10 16.38
C TYR A 184 -9.15 8.47 15.29
N GLY A 185 -7.88 8.61 15.62
CA GLY A 185 -6.86 8.86 14.61
C GLY A 185 -5.44 8.71 15.11
N THR A 186 -4.55 8.44 14.16
CA THR A 186 -3.10 8.38 14.40
C THR A 186 -2.49 9.70 13.93
N SER A 187 -1.99 10.50 14.87
CA SER A 187 -1.45 11.82 14.54
C SER A 187 -0.06 11.71 13.94
N VAL A 188 0.28 12.62 13.02
CA VAL A 188 1.63 12.75 12.47
C VAL A 188 2.63 13.01 13.59
N GLN A 189 2.25 13.84 14.58
CA GLN A 189 3.12 14.23 15.67
C GLN A 189 3.47 13.06 16.59
N SER A 190 2.50 12.20 16.92
CA SER A 190 2.74 11.03 17.75
C SER A 190 3.71 10.05 17.06
N VAL A 191 3.56 9.86 15.74
CA VAL A 191 4.50 9.00 14.97
C VAL A 191 5.89 9.63 14.93
N ARG A 192 5.99 10.93 14.65
CA ARG A 192 7.27 11.66 14.63
C ARG A 192 8.00 11.54 15.96
N PHE A 193 7.29 11.73 17.06
CA PHE A 193 7.83 11.69 18.40
C PHE A 193 8.45 10.33 18.77
N VAL A 194 7.78 9.22 18.44
CA VAL A 194 8.35 7.87 18.63
C VAL A 194 9.62 7.71 17.78
N ALA A 195 9.55 8.17 16.53
CA ALA A 195 10.65 8.04 15.58
C ALA A 195 11.89 8.87 15.99
N GLU A 196 11.70 10.11 16.46
CA GLU A 196 12.76 11.02 16.96
C GLU A 196 13.50 10.48 18.20
N ARG A 197 12.89 9.54 18.93
CA ARG A 197 13.52 8.83 20.04
C ARG A 197 14.32 7.60 19.59
N GLY A 198 14.55 7.43 18.29
CA GLY A 198 15.28 6.31 17.72
C GLY A 198 14.53 4.98 17.75
N LYS A 199 13.20 5.00 18.00
CA LYS A 199 12.36 3.81 18.04
C LYS A 199 11.60 3.63 16.72
N HIS A 200 11.23 2.39 16.42
CA HIS A 200 10.32 2.09 15.32
C HIS A 200 8.87 2.22 15.77
N CYS A 201 8.10 3.08 15.11
CA CYS A 201 6.66 3.15 15.32
C CYS A 201 5.98 2.11 14.42
N ILE A 202 5.34 1.10 15.03
CA ILE A 202 4.57 0.08 14.31
C ILE A 202 3.15 0.58 14.13
N LEU A 203 2.68 0.62 12.88
CA LEU A 203 1.37 1.18 12.54
C LEU A 203 0.47 0.14 11.90
N ASP A 204 -0.76 0.03 12.43
CA ASP A 204 -1.88 -0.67 11.80
C ASP A 204 -2.78 0.35 11.11
N VAL A 205 -2.48 0.66 9.85
CA VAL A 205 -3.14 1.69 9.05
C VAL A 205 -3.34 1.24 7.60
N SER A 206 -4.10 1.99 6.80
CA SER A 206 -4.24 1.71 5.36
C SER A 206 -3.05 2.22 4.52
N GLY A 207 -2.95 1.77 3.27
CA GLY A 207 -1.94 2.25 2.32
C GLY A 207 -1.95 3.76 2.06
N ASN A 208 -3.06 4.45 2.34
CA ASN A 208 -3.14 5.91 2.24
C ASN A 208 -2.25 6.62 3.27
N ALA A 209 -2.00 6.00 4.42
CA ALA A 209 -1.13 6.55 5.44
C ALA A 209 0.33 6.65 4.95
N ILE A 210 0.77 5.76 4.05
CA ILE A 210 2.12 5.80 3.46
C ILE A 210 2.38 7.14 2.79
N LYS A 211 1.44 7.57 1.93
CA LYS A 211 1.52 8.84 1.19
C LYS A 211 1.59 10.02 2.15
N ARG A 212 0.78 10.00 3.23
CA ARG A 212 0.75 11.09 4.22
C ARG A 212 2.01 11.17 5.05
N LEU A 213 2.57 10.02 5.44
CA LEU A 213 3.87 9.95 6.12
C LEU A 213 4.97 10.55 5.24
N GLN A 214 5.04 10.19 3.95
CA GLN A 214 6.01 10.74 3.02
C GLN A 214 5.90 12.27 2.86
N VAL A 215 4.67 12.81 2.77
CA VAL A 215 4.43 14.27 2.76
C VAL A 215 4.91 14.92 4.06
N ALA A 216 4.74 14.23 5.19
CA ALA A 216 5.25 14.66 6.49
C ALA A 216 6.76 14.44 6.70
N GLN A 217 7.50 14.05 5.65
CA GLN A 217 8.94 13.72 5.71
C GLN A 217 9.27 12.59 6.70
N LEU A 218 8.31 11.70 6.95
CA LEU A 218 8.50 10.44 7.66
C LEU A 218 8.45 9.33 6.63
N TYR A 219 9.56 8.63 6.39
CA TYR A 219 9.63 7.61 5.35
C TYR A 219 9.38 6.23 5.96
N PRO A 220 8.16 5.65 5.86
CA PRO A 220 7.87 4.35 6.44
C PRO A 220 8.58 3.24 5.64
N ILE A 221 8.96 2.19 6.36
CA ILE A 221 9.22 0.88 5.79
C ILE A 221 7.86 0.19 5.64
N ALA A 222 7.39 0.09 4.39
CA ALA A 222 6.10 -0.49 4.05
C ALA A 222 6.28 -1.92 3.49
N ILE A 223 5.92 -2.93 4.29
CA ILE A 223 6.12 -4.34 3.95
C ILE A 223 4.79 -4.96 3.54
N PHE A 224 4.63 -5.26 2.25
CA PHE A 224 3.45 -5.93 1.75
C PHE A 224 3.63 -7.45 1.75
N ILE A 225 2.72 -8.16 2.43
CA ILE A 225 2.67 -9.62 2.42
C ILE A 225 1.73 -10.03 1.28
N LYS A 226 2.32 -10.52 0.19
CA LYS A 226 1.59 -10.93 -1.01
C LYS A 226 1.16 -12.40 -0.89
N PRO A 227 -0.15 -12.71 -0.78
CA PRO A 227 -0.62 -14.08 -0.84
C PRO A 227 -0.49 -14.61 -2.28
N LYS A 228 0.03 -15.84 -2.42
CA LYS A 228 0.10 -16.52 -3.74
C LYS A 228 -1.28 -16.91 -4.25
N SER A 229 -2.16 -17.27 -3.34
CA SER A 229 -3.55 -17.68 -3.58
C SER A 229 -4.33 -17.60 -2.27
N TRP A 230 -5.60 -18.02 -2.26
CA TRP A 230 -6.44 -17.96 -1.06
C TRP A 230 -6.27 -19.18 -0.14
N GLU A 231 -5.81 -20.32 -0.67
CA GLU A 231 -5.66 -21.57 0.07
C GLU A 231 -4.67 -21.43 1.25
N PRO A 232 -3.47 -20.82 1.10
CA PRO A 232 -2.55 -20.62 2.21
C PRO A 232 -3.14 -19.77 3.35
N LEU A 233 -4.12 -18.91 3.06
CA LEU A 233 -4.80 -18.10 4.07
C LEU A 233 -5.55 -18.97 5.08
N MET A 234 -6.14 -20.06 4.59
CA MET A 234 -6.88 -21.02 5.41
C MET A 234 -5.96 -21.96 6.18
N GLU A 235 -4.80 -22.31 5.60
CA GLU A 235 -3.76 -23.07 6.31
C GLU A 235 -3.23 -22.29 7.52
N MET A 236 -3.03 -20.98 7.35
CA MET A 236 -2.57 -20.09 8.43
C MET A 236 -3.66 -19.81 9.48
N ASN A 237 -4.92 -19.75 9.09
CA ASN A 237 -6.03 -19.54 10.01
C ASN A 237 -7.17 -20.53 9.74
N LYS A 238 -7.15 -21.66 10.45
CA LYS A 238 -8.16 -22.73 10.33
C LYS A 238 -9.59 -22.30 10.70
N ARG A 239 -9.77 -21.13 11.35
CA ARG A 239 -11.09 -20.56 11.66
C ARG A 239 -11.67 -19.75 10.51
N LEU A 240 -10.88 -19.47 9.47
CA LEU A 240 -11.30 -18.66 8.32
C LEU A 240 -12.12 -19.53 7.36
N THR A 241 -13.31 -19.08 7.00
CA THR A 241 -14.11 -19.74 5.96
C THR A 241 -13.52 -19.50 4.58
N GLU A 242 -13.84 -20.37 3.63
CA GLU A 242 -13.39 -20.22 2.23
C GLU A 242 -13.79 -18.86 1.63
N GLU A 243 -15.01 -18.40 1.90
CA GLU A 243 -15.49 -17.10 1.43
C GLU A 243 -14.69 -15.94 2.02
N GLN A 244 -14.35 -16.01 3.31
CA GLN A 244 -13.54 -14.99 3.99
C GLN A 244 -12.09 -15.00 3.45
N ALA A 245 -11.54 -16.17 3.15
CA ALA A 245 -10.22 -16.32 2.53
C ALA A 245 -10.19 -15.66 1.15
N LYS A 246 -11.17 -15.97 0.28
CA LYS A 246 -11.31 -15.34 -1.05
C LYS A 246 -11.45 -13.82 -0.97
N LYS A 247 -12.31 -13.31 -0.08
CA LYS A 247 -12.44 -11.85 0.15
C LYS A 247 -11.13 -11.21 0.63
N THR A 248 -10.34 -11.90 1.44
CA THR A 248 -9.05 -11.41 1.93
C THR A 248 -8.00 -11.40 0.83
N TYR A 249 -7.96 -12.44 0.00
CA TYR A 249 -7.12 -12.49 -1.19
C TYR A 249 -7.46 -11.35 -2.16
N ASP A 250 -8.74 -11.16 -2.49
CA ASP A 250 -9.17 -10.08 -3.40
C ASP A 250 -8.83 -8.68 -2.86
N ARG A 251 -8.93 -8.48 -1.54
CA ARG A 251 -8.48 -7.24 -0.88
C ARG A 251 -6.97 -7.03 -1.04
N ALA A 252 -6.17 -8.08 -0.86
CA ALA A 252 -4.72 -7.99 -1.03
C ALA A 252 -4.33 -7.66 -2.48
N ILE A 253 -5.00 -8.24 -3.48
CA ILE A 253 -4.76 -7.92 -4.90
C ILE A 253 -5.12 -6.47 -5.22
N LYS A 254 -6.25 -5.97 -4.72
CA LYS A 254 -6.63 -4.54 -4.89
C LYS A 254 -5.62 -3.61 -4.22
N LEU A 255 -5.17 -3.97 -3.02
CA LEU A 255 -4.17 -3.20 -2.29
C LEU A 255 -2.83 -3.14 -3.05
N GLU A 256 -2.38 -4.25 -3.63
CA GLU A 256 -1.19 -4.29 -4.50
C GLU A 256 -1.35 -3.41 -5.74
N GLN A 257 -2.51 -3.46 -6.39
CA GLN A 257 -2.79 -2.64 -7.58
C GLN A 257 -2.80 -1.13 -7.26
N GLU A 258 -3.34 -0.75 -6.11
CA GLU A 258 -3.51 0.66 -5.74
C GLU A 258 -2.25 1.26 -5.08
N PHE A 259 -1.53 0.47 -4.25
CA PHE A 259 -0.43 0.96 -3.43
C PHE A 259 0.92 0.31 -3.74
N GLY A 260 1.00 -0.55 -4.75
CA GLY A 260 2.21 -1.31 -5.09
C GLY A 260 3.43 -0.47 -5.51
N GLU A 261 3.32 0.83 -5.70
CA GLU A 261 4.47 1.74 -5.88
C GLU A 261 5.01 2.32 -4.57
N TYR A 262 4.22 2.24 -3.48
CA TYR A 262 4.56 2.80 -2.17
C TYR A 262 5.13 1.77 -1.21
N PHE A 263 5.07 0.48 -1.54
CA PHE A 263 5.68 -0.55 -0.72
C PHE A 263 7.19 -0.54 -0.88
N THR A 264 7.90 -0.66 0.24
CA THR A 264 9.35 -0.80 0.26
C THR A 264 9.75 -2.21 -0.18
N VAL A 265 9.02 -3.21 0.29
CA VAL A 265 9.27 -4.64 0.03
C VAL A 265 7.94 -5.38 -0.12
N ALA A 266 7.91 -6.35 -1.03
CA ALA A 266 6.81 -7.29 -1.19
C ALA A 266 7.30 -8.73 -0.96
N LEU A 267 6.76 -9.43 0.04
CA LEU A 267 7.14 -10.78 0.41
C LEU A 267 6.07 -11.78 -0.07
N SER A 268 6.47 -12.80 -0.82
CA SER A 268 5.55 -13.75 -1.48
C SER A 268 5.35 -15.07 -0.73
N SER A 269 5.92 -15.23 0.46
CA SER A 269 5.67 -16.37 1.37
C SER A 269 6.43 -16.08 2.65
N VAL A 270 5.71 -15.85 3.75
CA VAL A 270 6.31 -15.83 5.09
C VAL A 270 5.46 -16.71 5.98
N ASN A 271 6.11 -17.60 6.72
CA ASN A 271 5.54 -18.33 7.86
C ASN A 271 5.31 -17.33 9.01
N LEU A 272 4.47 -16.31 8.78
CA LEU A 272 4.10 -15.33 9.79
C LEU A 272 2.60 -15.46 10.03
N GLY A 273 2.24 -15.80 11.26
CA GLY A 273 0.86 -15.71 11.72
C GLY A 273 0.41 -14.26 11.59
N LEU A 274 -0.67 -14.06 10.83
CA LEU A 274 -1.33 -12.80 10.50
C LEU A 274 -0.77 -12.05 9.27
N ILE A 275 -1.60 -12.00 8.23
CA ILE A 275 -1.45 -11.11 7.09
C ILE A 275 -1.92 -9.73 7.54
N GLN A 276 -0.98 -8.95 8.07
CA GLN A 276 -1.16 -7.54 8.28
C GLN A 276 -0.06 -6.78 7.54
N LEU A 277 -0.47 -5.72 6.86
CA LEU A 277 0.44 -4.72 6.33
C LEU A 277 1.07 -4.04 7.55
N THR A 278 2.28 -4.44 7.89
CA THR A 278 3.00 -3.85 9.02
C THR A 278 3.85 -2.71 8.48
N PHE A 279 3.59 -1.50 8.96
CA PHE A 279 4.46 -0.37 8.70
C PHE A 279 5.36 -0.13 9.90
N ALA A 280 6.64 0.09 9.64
CA ALA A 280 7.57 0.58 10.65
C ALA A 280 8.11 1.94 10.21
N VAL A 281 7.92 2.98 11.01
CA VAL A 281 8.55 4.30 10.78
C VAL A 281 9.80 4.38 11.64
N LYS A 282 10.98 4.53 11.03
CA LYS A 282 12.24 4.89 11.71
C LYS A 282 12.58 6.34 11.35
N ASN A 283 13.10 7.13 12.30
CA ASN A 283 13.71 8.43 11.98
C ASN A 283 15.21 8.35 11.69
N GLU A 284 15.68 7.21 11.18
CA GLU A 284 17.01 7.13 10.61
C GLU A 284 16.81 6.70 9.16
N PHE A 285 16.99 7.66 8.25
CA PHE A 285 17.80 7.35 7.09
C PHE A 285 19.08 6.68 7.62
N ILE A 286 19.21 5.37 7.48
CA ILE A 286 20.55 4.81 7.34
C ILE A 286 20.98 5.20 5.90
N ILE A 287 21.31 6.48 5.75
CA ILE A 287 22.47 6.93 5.02
C ILE A 287 23.36 7.52 6.11
N THR A 288 23.98 6.67 6.93
CA THR A 288 25.17 7.10 7.66
C THR A 288 26.33 7.09 6.68
N ARG A 289 26.42 8.16 5.88
CA ARG A 289 27.72 8.68 5.48
C ARG A 289 28.11 9.71 6.52
N SER A 290 28.92 9.30 7.48
CA SER A 290 29.80 10.19 8.22
C SER A 290 31.19 9.96 7.65
N GLY A 291 31.58 10.78 6.67
CA GLY A 291 32.97 10.85 6.23
C GLY A 291 33.79 11.67 7.21
N ASN A 292 34.97 11.18 7.58
CA ASN A 292 36.26 11.85 7.43
C ASN A 292 37.35 11.00 8.07
N GLU A 293 38.05 10.24 7.24
CA GLU A 293 39.52 10.11 7.06
C GLU A 293 39.82 8.83 6.27
#